data_AF-A0A955L6P9-F1
#
_entry.id   AF-A0A955L6P9-F1
#
_cell.length_a   1.000
_cell.length_b   1.000
_cell.length_c   1.000
_cell.angle_alpha   90.00
_cell.angle_beta   90.00
_cell.angle_gamma   90.00
#
_symmetry.space_group_name_H-M   'P 1'
#
loop_
_entity.id
_entity.type
_entity.pdbx_description
1 polymer ?
#
loop_
_entity_poly.entity_id
_entity_poly.type
_entity_poly.pdbx_seq_one_letter_code
_entity_poly.pdbx_strand_id
1 'polypeptide(L)'
;MNSNFDFLQENWKELYQASLHAEKAVYTAPRTSCMYSRRALELAIKKIYQLDSTLNTPYQETLSAMMYDKDFKDNLDPHLFPRIKLIKKLGNQA
;
A
#
# COMPACT_ATOMS: atom_id res chain seq x y z
N MET A 1 1.62 2.33 -23.84
CA MET A 1 2.45 1.42 -23.02
C MET A 1 1.60 1.07 -21.81
N ASN A 2 1.27 -0.21 -21.64
CA ASN A 2 0.47 -0.66 -20.50
C ASN A 2 1.33 -0.66 -19.24
N SER A 3 0.84 -0.06 -18.16
CA SER A 3 1.48 -0.06 -16.85
C SER A 3 1.38 -1.45 -16.22
N ASN A 4 2.32 -1.81 -15.34
CA ASN A 4 2.19 -3.01 -14.51
C ASN A 4 0.94 -2.98 -13.62
N PHE A 5 0.31 -1.81 -13.46
CA PHE A 5 -0.82 -1.58 -12.57
C PHE A 5 -2.16 -1.35 -13.27
N ASP A 6 -2.25 -1.51 -14.60
CA ASP A 6 -3.49 -1.22 -15.34
C ASP A 6 -4.71 -2.03 -14.86
N PHE A 7 -4.49 -3.22 -14.29
CA PHE A 7 -5.55 -4.03 -13.67
C PHE A 7 -6.26 -3.33 -12.50
N LEU A 8 -5.67 -2.28 -11.92
CA LEU A 8 -6.24 -1.49 -10.84
C LEU A 8 -7.14 -0.34 -11.33
N GLN A 9 -7.07 0.01 -12.62
CA GLN A 9 -7.65 1.24 -13.16
C GLN A 9 -9.18 1.30 -13.03
N GLU A 10 -9.87 0.17 -13.21
CA GLU A 10 -11.34 0.13 -13.19
C GLU A 10 -11.90 0.28 -11.77
N ASN A 11 -11.36 -0.50 -10.82
CA ASN A 11 -11.95 -0.65 -9.48
C ASN A 11 -11.28 0.22 -8.40
N TRP A 12 -10.01 0.62 -8.60
CA TRP A 12 -9.20 1.25 -7.56
C TRP A 12 -8.38 2.42 -8.10
N LYS A 13 -9.07 3.42 -8.67
CA LYS A 13 -8.44 4.59 -9.34
C LYS A 13 -7.37 5.29 -8.51
N GLU A 14 -7.61 5.57 -7.22
CA GLU A 14 -6.61 6.23 -6.38
C GLU A 14 -5.35 5.38 -6.17
N LEU A 15 -5.54 4.08 -5.97
CA LEU A 15 -4.45 3.12 -5.82
C LEU A 15 -3.67 2.98 -7.14
N TYR A 16 -4.38 2.95 -8.27
CA TYR A 16 -3.79 2.96 -9.61
C TYR A 16 -2.92 4.19 -9.82
N GLN A 17 -3.42 5.40 -9.55
CA GLN A 17 -2.65 6.63 -9.73
C GLN A 17 -1.39 6.65 -8.86
N ALA A 18 -1.50 6.28 -7.58
CA ALA A 18 -0.33 6.22 -6.71
C ALA A 18 0.71 5.19 -7.20
N SER A 19 0.27 4.03 -7.67
CA SER A 19 1.15 2.97 -8.19
C SER A 19 1.81 3.39 -9.50
N LEU A 20 1.07 4.05 -10.39
CA LEU A 20 1.57 4.57 -11.66
C LEU A 20 2.63 5.67 -11.45
N HIS A 21 2.42 6.56 -10.47
CA HIS A 21 3.42 7.57 -10.11
C HIS A 21 4.68 6.93 -9.54
N ALA A 22 4.55 5.90 -8.70
CA ALA A 22 5.69 5.16 -8.17
C ALA A 22 6.49 4.49 -9.29
N GLU A 23 5.81 3.84 -10.23
CA GLU A 23 6.40 3.17 -11.40
C GLU A 23 7.17 4.16 -12.29
N LYS A 24 6.55 5.29 -12.65
CA LYS A 24 7.18 6.31 -13.51
C LYS A 24 8.41 6.96 -12.87
N ALA A 25 8.42 7.08 -11.54
CA ALA A 25 9.49 7.74 -10.79
C ALA A 25 10.65 6.80 -10.45
N VAL A 26 10.54 5.48 -10.67
CA VAL A 26 11.49 4.50 -10.11
C VAL A 26 12.95 4.72 -10.54
N TYR A 27 13.17 5.13 -11.79
CA TYR A 27 14.52 5.38 -12.33
C TYR A 27 14.94 6.86 -12.31
N THR A 28 13.97 7.78 -12.33
CA THR A 28 14.21 9.22 -12.47
C THR A 28 14.24 9.96 -11.14
N ALA A 29 13.41 9.55 -10.19
CA ALA A 29 13.28 10.15 -8.87
C ALA A 29 12.98 9.07 -7.80
N PRO A 30 13.99 8.28 -7.39
CA PRO A 30 13.80 7.14 -6.47
C PRO A 30 13.16 7.52 -5.14
N ARG A 31 13.47 8.71 -4.61
CA ARG A 31 12.84 9.26 -3.39
C ARG A 31 11.34 9.43 -3.58
N THR A 32 10.93 10.10 -4.66
CA THR A 32 9.52 10.26 -5.04
C THR A 32 8.83 8.92 -5.27
N SER A 33 9.51 7.96 -5.91
CA SER A 33 8.98 6.59 -6.07
C SER A 33 8.64 5.96 -4.73
N CYS A 34 9.54 6.02 -3.74
CA CYS A 34 9.29 5.49 -2.38
C CYS A 34 8.11 6.17 -1.68
N MET A 35 7.97 7.49 -1.82
CA MET A 35 6.82 8.23 -1.27
C MET A 35 5.49 7.71 -1.86
N TYR A 36 5.42 7.56 -3.19
CA TYR A 36 4.23 7.07 -3.85
C TYR A 36 3.96 5.58 -3.58
N SER A 37 5.00 4.74 -3.46
CA SER A 37 4.83 3.34 -3.05
C SER A 37 4.22 3.22 -1.66
N ARG A 38 4.65 4.05 -0.69
CA ARG A 38 4.03 4.10 0.64
C ARG A 38 2.58 4.58 0.58
N ARG A 39 2.28 5.59 -0.25
CA ARG A 39 0.91 6.07 -0.46
C ARG A 39 0.01 4.99 -1.07
N ALA A 40 0.50 4.28 -2.08
CA ALA A 40 -0.20 3.15 -2.69
C ALA A 40 -0.46 2.05 -1.65
N LEU A 41 0.53 1.70 -0.84
CA LEU A 41 0.36 0.72 0.23
C LEU A 41 -0.72 1.15 1.24
N GLU A 42 -0.74 2.42 1.63
CA GLU A 42 -1.77 2.94 2.55
C GLU A 42 -3.17 2.86 1.96
N LEU A 43 -3.32 3.20 0.67
CA LEU A 43 -4.59 3.07 -0.04
C LEU A 43 -5.04 1.62 -0.13
N ALA A 44 -4.13 0.70 -0.44
CA ALA A 44 -4.44 -0.73 -0.53
C ALA A 44 -4.94 -1.28 0.81
N ILE A 45 -4.22 -1.01 1.91
CA ILE A 45 -4.61 -1.48 3.24
C ILE A 45 -5.96 -0.89 3.65
N LYS A 46 -6.17 0.42 3.47
CA LYS A 46 -7.48 1.04 3.73
C LYS A 46 -8.59 0.39 2.92
N LYS A 47 -8.32 0.00 1.68
CA LYS A 47 -9.32 -0.66 0.83
C LYS A 47 -9.63 -2.09 1.25
N ILE A 48 -8.62 -2.82 1.74
CA ILE A 48 -8.81 -4.14 2.34
C ILE A 48 -9.76 -4.05 3.54
N TYR A 49 -9.50 -3.15 4.49
CA TYR A 49 -10.39 -2.92 5.65
C TYR A 49 -11.81 -2.46 5.26
N GLN A 50 -11.98 -1.82 4.11
CA GLN A 50 -13.31 -1.40 3.63
C GLN A 50 -14.09 -2.54 2.94
N LEU A 51 -13.38 -3.48 2.31
CA LEU A 51 -13.99 -4.58 1.55
C LEU A 51 -14.21 -5.82 2.40
N ASP A 52 -13.32 -6.05 3.37
CA ASP A 52 -13.36 -7.21 4.24
C ASP A 52 -14.06 -6.89 5.55
N SER A 53 -15.31 -7.34 5.69
CA SER A 53 -16.11 -7.16 6.90
C SER A 53 -15.65 -8.02 8.08
N THR A 54 -14.71 -8.94 7.88
CA THR A 54 -14.12 -9.77 8.95
C THR A 54 -13.00 -9.05 9.69
N LEU A 55 -12.45 -7.98 9.11
CA LEU A 55 -11.41 -7.17 9.73
C LEU A 55 -12.01 -6.09 10.61
N ASN A 56 -11.63 -6.08 11.89
CA ASN A 56 -12.01 -5.02 12.80
C ASN A 56 -11.08 -3.82 12.61
N THR A 57 -11.62 -2.71 12.12
CA THR A 57 -10.84 -1.47 11.98
C THR A 57 -10.27 -1.06 13.34
N PRO A 58 -8.94 -0.91 13.48
CA PRO A 58 -8.33 -0.51 14.74
C PRO A 58 -8.73 0.93 15.11
N TYR A 59 -8.69 1.25 16.41
CA TYR A 59 -9.05 2.58 16.93
C TYR A 59 -8.31 3.75 16.24
N GLN A 60 -7.09 3.51 15.76
CA GLN A 60 -6.29 4.48 15.02
C GLN A 60 -6.13 4.03 13.56
N GLU A 61 -6.60 4.83 12.60
CA GLU A 61 -6.50 4.52 11.16
C GLU A 61 -5.15 4.92 10.53
N THR A 62 -4.07 4.91 11.31
CA THR A 62 -2.73 5.13 10.73
C THR A 62 -2.26 3.86 10.04
N LEU A 63 -1.47 4.02 8.97
CA LEU A 63 -0.83 2.89 8.28
C LEU A 63 -0.12 1.94 9.25
N SER A 64 0.55 2.48 10.28
CA SER A 64 1.20 1.68 11.31
C SER A 64 0.21 0.85 12.12
N ALA A 65 -0.87 1.46 12.61
CA ALA A 65 -1.84 0.76 13.43
C ALA A 65 -2.54 -0.37 12.64
N MET A 66 -3.01 -0.08 11.42
CA MET A 66 -3.62 -1.07 10.53
C MET A 66 -2.67 -2.21 10.14
N MET A 67 -1.40 -1.91 9.84
CA MET A 67 -0.44 -2.97 9.53
C MET A 67 -0.12 -3.88 10.72
N TYR A 68 -0.10 -3.34 11.94
CA TYR A 68 0.32 -4.08 13.12
C TYR A 68 -0.82 -4.78 13.85
N ASP A 69 -2.06 -4.48 13.46
CA ASP A 69 -3.26 -5.15 13.90
C ASP A 69 -3.17 -6.67 13.73
N LYS A 70 -3.78 -7.40 14.67
CA LYS A 70 -3.69 -8.86 14.72
C LYS A 70 -4.50 -9.49 13.60
N ASP A 71 -5.75 -9.06 13.42
CA ASP A 71 -6.66 -9.63 12.42
C ASP A 71 -6.09 -9.44 11.01
N PHE A 72 -5.50 -8.28 10.73
CA PHE A 72 -4.80 -8.06 9.45
C PHE A 72 -3.60 -8.99 9.25
N LYS A 73 -2.78 -9.22 10.28
CA LYS A 73 -1.60 -10.09 10.17
C LYS A 73 -1.98 -11.56 10.01
N ASP A 74 -3.00 -12.01 10.72
CA ASP A 74 -3.43 -13.41 10.69
C ASP A 74 -4.03 -13.78 9.32
N ASN A 75 -4.59 -12.80 8.59
CA ASN A 75 -5.11 -12.96 7.23
C ASN A 75 -4.09 -12.66 6.12
N LEU A 76 -2.90 -12.15 6.46
CA LEU A 76 -1.86 -11.80 5.49
C LEU A 76 -0.87 -12.95 5.34
N ASP A 77 -0.45 -13.24 4.10
CA ASP A 77 0.68 -14.15 3.87
C ASP A 77 1.92 -13.68 4.68
N PRO A 78 2.50 -14.54 5.54
CA PRO A 78 3.65 -14.17 6.38
C PRO A 78 4.85 -13.60 5.60
N HIS A 79 5.02 -13.96 4.33
CA HIS A 79 6.10 -13.48 3.47
C HIS A 79 5.87 -12.05 2.93
N LEU A 80 4.62 -11.56 2.96
CA LEU A 80 4.28 -10.20 2.53
C LEU A 80 4.55 -9.17 3.62
N PHE A 81 4.38 -9.52 4.90
CA PHE A 81 4.54 -8.56 6.00
C PHE A 81 5.93 -7.87 6.03
N PRO A 82 7.06 -8.59 5.83
CA PRO A 82 8.38 -7.96 5.72
C PRO A 82 8.49 -6.97 4.54
N ARG A 83 7.86 -7.27 3.39
CA ARG A 83 7.89 -6.42 2.19
C ARG A 83 7.10 -5.12 2.40
N ILE A 84 5.91 -5.23 2.99
CA ILE A 84 5.07 -4.10 3.37
C ILE A 84 5.83 -3.20 4.37
N LYS A 85 6.49 -3.81 5.37
CA LYS A 85 7.32 -3.08 6.33
C LYS A 85 8.48 -2.34 5.66
N LEU A 86 9.11 -2.93 4.65
CA LEU A 86 10.17 -2.30 3.87
C LEU A 86 9.66 -1.06 3.12
N ILE A 87 8.52 -1.19 2.41
CA ILE A 87 7.91 -0.07 1.67
C ILE A 87 7.59 1.10 2.63
N LYS A 88 6.97 0.79 3.78
CA LYS A 88 6.69 1.79 4.82
C LYS A 88 7.98 2.47 5.30
N LYS A 89 9.03 1.68 5.60
CA LYS A 89 10.31 2.21 6.11
C LYS A 89 10.96 3.14 5.10
N LEU A 90 11.10 2.71 3.85
CA LEU A 90 11.72 3.51 2.79
C LEU A 90 10.90 4.76 2.49
N GLY A 91 9.57 4.65 2.41
CA GLY A 91 8.71 5.80 2.18
C GLY A 91 8.68 6.82 3.33
N ASN A 92 8.99 6.42 4.56
CA ASN A 92 9.17 7.34 5.70
C ASN A 92 10.52 8.07 5.68
N GLN A 93 11.52 7.52 4.99
CA GLN A 93 12.85 8.13 4.82
C GLN A 93 12.95 8.98 3.55
N ALA A 94 11.87 9.01 2.76
CA ALA A 94 11.78 9.63 1.47
C ALA A 94 11.18 11.03 1.50
#